data_AF-A0A6J4U6X7-F1
#
_entry.id   AF-A0A6J4U6X7-F1
#
_cell.length_a   1.000
_cell.length_b   1.000
_cell.length_c   1.000
_cell.angle_alpha   90.00
_cell.angle_beta   90.00
_cell.angle_gamma   90.00
#
_symmetry.space_group_name_H-M   'P 1'
#
loop_
_entity.id
_entity.type
_entity.pdbx_description
1 polymer ?
#
loop_
_entity_poly.entity_id
_entity_poly.type
_entity_poly.pdbx_seq_one_letter_code
_entity_poly.pdbx_strand_id
1 'polypeptide(L)'
;GRGIGFADGMTIFVPLTAPGDTVRVRIGRLQGTVAHGEIEEILEPSPLRIEPRVADYAASGGLDLQHLGYADQLEVKVGAIADSLRRIAKLDPVPEIPITASPQEWGYRSRAEFQIDHETGAVGYFAPNSHRVVDVAESPVLTAEVQALLTTLRDDKAANLVPKAAREYRAVSGDAGSVLEPTNTAKSRLVMRQIGEDLFRFAAESFFQANIPVTGAVLDRVNEIADVARHSDGIALDLYCGVGLFTVSLARRFPRVVGVESMLSATKHAEENMETAGLRNGRFVTAPVEHWIAGDRSPIGRVALAVFDPPRTGAGKETIQHLLRLKPAHVAA
;
A
#
# COMPACT_ATOMS: atom_id res chain seq x y z
N GLY A 1 5.88 0.10 13.10
CA GLY A 1 4.70 0.71 13.73
C GLY A 1 4.58 0.33 15.20
N ARG A 2 4.61 -0.97 15.53
CA ARG A 2 4.68 -1.42 16.93
C ARG A 2 6.14 -1.46 17.37
N GLY A 3 6.48 -0.78 18.45
CA GLY A 3 7.77 -0.97 19.09
C GLY A 3 7.84 -2.33 19.78
N ILE A 4 9.05 -2.76 20.04
CA ILE A 4 9.37 -4.03 20.66
C ILE A 4 10.18 -3.73 21.92
N GLY A 5 9.68 -4.19 23.06
CA GLY A 5 10.36 -4.16 24.34
C GLY A 5 10.62 -5.57 24.87
N PHE A 6 11.55 -5.68 25.82
CA PHE A 6 11.85 -6.92 26.51
C PHE A 6 11.76 -6.69 28.01
N ALA A 7 10.94 -7.50 28.69
CA ALA A 7 10.81 -7.48 30.15
C ALA A 7 10.43 -8.88 30.65
N ASP A 8 11.02 -9.32 31.77
CA ASP A 8 10.72 -10.61 32.41
C ASP A 8 10.78 -11.82 31.47
N GLY A 9 11.72 -11.82 30.52
CA GLY A 9 11.87 -12.89 29.53
C GLY A 9 10.80 -12.89 28.42
N MET A 10 9.93 -11.88 28.38
CA MET A 10 8.90 -11.70 27.34
C MET A 10 9.36 -10.73 26.25
N THR A 11 8.90 -10.98 25.03
CA THR A 11 8.91 -9.99 23.94
C THR A 11 7.56 -9.29 23.92
N ILE A 12 7.54 -7.97 24.10
CA ILE A 12 6.31 -7.18 24.24
C ILE A 12 6.19 -6.24 23.05
N PHE A 13 5.09 -6.35 22.31
CA PHE A 13 4.76 -5.44 21.21
C PHE A 13 3.86 -4.32 21.73
N VAL A 14 4.33 -3.08 21.61
CA VAL A 14 3.63 -1.89 22.09
C VAL A 14 3.55 -0.87 20.94
N PRO A 15 2.36 -0.59 20.37
CA PRO A 15 2.18 0.48 19.40
C PRO A 15 2.58 1.85 19.96
N LEU A 16 2.90 2.81 19.07
CA LEU A 16 3.08 4.24 19.41
C LEU A 16 4.27 4.56 20.33
N THR A 17 5.16 3.60 20.57
CA THR A 17 6.45 3.82 21.23
C THR A 17 7.51 4.27 20.22
N ALA A 18 8.50 5.03 20.68
CA ALA A 18 9.74 5.37 19.99
C ALA A 18 10.90 4.52 20.54
N PRO A 19 11.93 4.19 19.74
CA PRO A 19 13.17 3.64 20.26
C PRO A 19 13.75 4.55 21.35
N GLY A 20 14.08 3.99 22.52
CA GLY A 20 14.58 4.74 23.67
C GLY A 20 13.50 5.20 24.66
N ASP A 21 12.21 4.94 24.40
CA ASP A 21 11.17 5.15 25.41
C ASP A 21 11.32 4.20 26.60
N THR A 22 11.12 4.73 27.80
CA THR A 22 10.78 3.95 29.01
C THR A 22 9.28 4.11 29.27
N VAL A 23 8.51 3.02 29.18
CA VAL A 23 7.04 3.04 29.29
C VAL A 23 6.51 2.05 30.33
N ARG A 24 5.43 2.43 31.02
CA ARG A 24 4.54 1.49 31.68
C ARG A 24 3.54 0.96 30.65
N VAL A 25 3.42 -0.36 30.57
CA VAL A 25 2.62 -1.04 29.57
C VAL A 25 1.49 -1.80 30.23
N ARG A 26 0.26 -1.57 29.77
CA ARG A 26 -0.88 -2.42 30.10
C ARG A 26 -0.92 -3.59 29.14
N ILE A 27 -0.77 -4.81 29.65
CA ILE A 27 -0.82 -6.02 28.83
C ILE A 27 -2.27 -6.36 28.52
N GLY A 28 -2.62 -6.40 27.23
CA GLY A 28 -3.95 -6.78 26.77
C GLY A 28 -4.05 -8.26 26.36
N ARG A 29 -3.04 -8.77 25.64
CA ARG A 29 -3.02 -10.16 25.16
C ARG A 29 -1.66 -10.79 25.42
N LEU A 30 -1.66 -12.00 25.97
CA LEU A 30 -0.47 -12.81 26.19
C LEU A 30 -0.59 -14.12 25.39
N GLN A 31 0.50 -14.53 24.74
CA GLN A 31 0.59 -15.79 24.00
C GLN A 31 2.02 -16.36 24.12
N GLY A 32 2.20 -17.30 25.05
CA GLY A 32 3.53 -17.84 25.36
C GLY A 32 4.46 -16.75 25.92
N THR A 33 5.64 -16.60 25.33
CA THR A 33 6.62 -15.54 25.68
C THR A 33 6.41 -14.23 24.91
N VAL A 34 5.30 -14.10 24.19
CA VAL A 34 4.95 -12.91 23.42
C VAL A 34 3.74 -12.23 24.04
N ALA A 35 3.86 -10.93 24.33
CA ALA A 35 2.77 -10.11 24.83
C ALA A 35 2.47 -8.95 23.87
N HIS A 36 1.22 -8.51 23.87
CA HIS A 36 0.75 -7.30 23.21
C HIS A 36 0.13 -6.40 24.26
N GLY A 37 0.57 -5.15 24.26
CA GLY A 37 0.08 -4.15 25.21
C GLY A 37 -0.07 -2.79 24.57
N GLU A 38 -0.55 -1.86 25.38
CA GLU A 38 -0.71 -0.46 25.07
C GLU A 38 0.05 0.38 26.11
N ILE A 39 0.47 1.57 25.70
CA ILE A 39 1.13 2.51 26.60
C ILE A 39 0.10 2.94 27.65
N GLU A 40 0.38 2.64 28.91
CA GLU A 40 -0.37 3.19 30.04
C GLU A 40 0.22 4.54 30.47
N GLU A 41 1.55 4.63 30.49
CA GLU A 41 2.27 5.86 30.82
C GLU A 41 3.64 5.85 30.14
N ILE A 42 4.09 7.02 29.64
CA ILE A 42 5.48 7.23 29.22
C ILE A 42 6.22 7.79 30.44
N LEU A 43 7.15 7.01 30.99
CA LEU A 43 7.93 7.39 32.17
C LEU A 43 9.12 8.28 31.76
N GLU A 44 9.81 7.90 30.70
CA GLU A 44 10.90 8.68 30.11
C GLU A 44 10.73 8.68 28.59
N PRO A 45 10.39 9.83 27.97
CA PRO A 45 10.22 9.91 26.53
C PRO A 45 11.58 9.84 25.82
N SER A 46 11.63 9.11 24.71
CA SER A 46 12.77 9.14 23.80
C SER A 46 13.05 10.55 23.27
N PRO A 47 14.32 10.95 23.10
CA PRO A 47 14.67 12.22 22.44
C PRO A 47 14.26 12.27 20.96
N LEU A 48 13.92 11.12 20.35
CA LEU A 48 13.41 11.05 18.98
C LEU A 48 11.94 11.46 18.86
N ARG A 49 11.27 11.66 20.00
CA ARG A 49 9.87 12.07 20.01
C ARG A 49 9.71 13.51 19.57
N ILE A 50 8.72 13.74 18.71
CA ILE A 50 8.25 15.09 18.35
C ILE A 50 6.79 15.25 18.77
N GLU A 51 6.35 16.51 18.87
CA GLU A 51 4.93 16.80 19.02
C GLU A 51 4.18 16.40 17.73
N PRO A 52 3.20 15.48 17.81
CA PRO A 52 2.43 15.07 16.64
C PRO A 52 1.64 16.23 16.04
N ARG A 53 1.54 16.27 14.71
CA ARG A 53 0.72 17.28 14.01
C ARG A 53 -0.77 17.12 14.32
N VAL A 54 -1.23 15.88 14.52
CA VAL A 54 -2.59 15.57 14.95
C VAL A 54 -2.53 15.19 16.42
N ALA A 55 -3.07 16.04 17.30
CA ALA A 55 -3.00 15.85 18.75
C ALA A 55 -3.47 14.44 19.19
N ASP A 56 -4.56 13.93 18.60
CA ASP A 56 -5.08 12.59 18.87
C ASP A 56 -4.87 11.64 17.67
N TYR A 57 -3.67 11.66 17.08
CA TYR A 57 -3.33 10.78 15.96
C TYR A 57 -3.47 9.28 16.29
N ALA A 58 -3.42 8.94 17.58
CA ALA A 58 -3.57 7.60 18.10
C ALA A 58 -5.04 7.11 18.09
N ALA A 59 -6.02 8.02 18.15
CA ALA A 59 -7.43 7.62 18.18
C ALA A 59 -7.92 7.02 16.87
N SER A 60 -7.32 7.40 15.73
CA SER A 60 -7.70 6.88 14.40
C SER A 60 -6.58 6.03 13.82
N GLY A 61 -6.94 4.92 13.16
CA GLY A 61 -5.95 4.09 12.47
C GLY A 61 -5.27 4.84 11.32
N GLY A 62 -3.96 4.61 11.11
CA GLY A 62 -3.27 5.01 9.88
C GLY A 62 -2.19 6.09 10.04
N LEU A 63 -1.96 6.61 11.24
CA LEU A 63 -0.97 7.66 11.53
C LEU A 63 0.11 7.20 12.54
N ASP A 64 0.42 5.90 12.56
CA ASP A 64 1.14 5.18 13.62
C ASP A 64 2.54 5.68 14.03
N LEU A 65 3.13 6.66 13.33
CA LEU A 65 4.50 7.13 13.54
C LEU A 65 4.62 8.66 13.70
N GLN A 66 3.52 9.41 13.88
CA GLN A 66 3.58 10.87 13.98
C GLN A 66 4.36 11.38 15.20
N HIS A 67 4.55 10.56 16.22
CA HIS A 67 5.40 10.88 17.37
C HIS A 67 6.89 10.83 17.05
N LEU A 68 7.31 10.51 15.81
CA LEU A 68 8.71 10.49 15.39
C LEU A 68 8.98 11.55 14.33
N GLY A 69 10.17 12.16 14.40
CA GLY A 69 10.72 12.99 13.31
C GLY A 69 10.81 12.20 12.01
N TYR A 70 10.66 12.87 10.86
CA TYR A 70 10.58 12.17 9.58
C TYR A 70 11.85 11.35 9.26
N ALA A 71 13.04 11.87 9.57
CA ALA A 71 14.29 11.12 9.45
C ALA A 71 14.28 9.83 10.29
N ASP A 72 13.82 9.91 11.54
CA ASP A 72 13.72 8.75 12.43
C ASP A 72 12.67 7.75 11.94
N GLN A 73 11.59 8.21 11.30
CA GLN A 73 10.63 7.31 10.65
C GLN A 73 11.28 6.49 9.53
N LEU A 74 12.19 7.08 8.76
CA LEU A 74 12.93 6.37 7.71
C LEU A 74 13.87 5.33 8.33
N GLU A 75 14.63 5.70 9.35
CA GLU A 75 15.53 4.78 10.06
C GLU A 75 14.80 3.62 10.70
N VAL A 76 13.67 3.87 11.37
CA VAL A 76 12.84 2.82 11.98
C VAL A 76 12.27 1.87 10.92
N LYS A 77 11.91 2.37 9.72
CA LYS A 77 11.46 1.51 8.60
C LYS A 77 12.59 0.63 8.10
N VAL A 78 13.79 1.19 7.89
CA VAL A 78 14.98 0.43 7.49
C VAL A 78 15.31 -0.63 8.53
N GLY A 79 15.32 -0.27 9.81
CA GLY A 79 15.57 -1.19 10.93
C GLY A 79 14.56 -2.33 10.99
N ALA A 80 13.27 -2.05 10.75
CA ALA A 80 12.23 -3.08 10.71
C ALA A 80 12.41 -4.09 9.57
N ILE A 81 12.85 -3.63 8.39
CA ILE A 81 13.19 -4.51 7.26
C ILE A 81 14.44 -5.33 7.60
N ALA A 82 15.48 -4.69 8.14
CA ALA A 82 16.71 -5.37 8.53
C ALA A 82 16.48 -6.47 9.57
N ASP A 83 15.65 -6.22 10.59
CA ASP A 83 15.29 -7.22 11.60
C ASP A 83 14.50 -8.37 10.97
N SER A 84 13.58 -8.08 10.05
CA SER A 84 12.82 -9.10 9.32
C SER A 84 13.73 -9.99 8.47
N LEU A 85 14.69 -9.41 7.74
CA LEU A 85 15.68 -10.15 6.94
C LEU A 85 16.56 -11.04 7.83
N ARG A 86 17.02 -10.53 8.97
CA ARG A 86 17.84 -11.31 9.90
C ARG A 86 17.05 -12.43 10.57
N ARG A 87 15.86 -12.14 11.09
CA ARG A 87 15.10 -13.09 11.92
C ARG A 87 14.29 -14.09 11.12
N ILE A 88 13.69 -13.66 10.02
CA ILE A 88 12.80 -14.48 9.19
C ILE A 88 13.58 -15.09 8.03
N ALA A 89 14.27 -14.27 7.24
CA ALA A 89 15.03 -14.75 6.08
C ALA A 89 16.40 -15.34 6.43
N LYS A 90 16.87 -15.18 7.69
CA LYS A 90 18.14 -15.71 8.19
C LYS A 90 19.37 -15.19 7.43
N LEU A 91 19.30 -13.94 6.96
CA LEU A 91 20.42 -13.29 6.29
C LEU A 91 21.36 -12.63 7.31
N ASP A 92 22.63 -13.01 7.27
CA ASP A 92 23.71 -12.41 8.07
C ASP A 92 25.05 -12.50 7.30
N PRO A 93 25.69 -11.38 6.89
CA PRO A 93 25.27 -10.01 7.14
C PRO A 93 23.98 -9.63 6.39
N VAL A 94 23.18 -8.75 6.99
CA VAL A 94 22.03 -8.13 6.31
C VAL A 94 22.57 -7.18 5.24
N PRO A 95 22.08 -7.23 3.99
CA PRO A 95 22.51 -6.31 2.94
C PRO A 95 22.12 -4.87 3.27
N GLU A 96 22.76 -3.90 2.62
CA GLU A 96 22.35 -2.50 2.69
C GLU A 96 20.91 -2.34 2.17
N ILE A 97 20.10 -1.56 2.88
CA ILE A 97 18.70 -1.30 2.55
C ILE A 97 18.57 0.19 2.24
N PRO A 98 18.63 0.60 0.96
CA PRO A 98 18.39 1.98 0.59
C PRO A 98 16.93 2.33 0.85
N ILE A 99 16.68 3.57 1.28
CA ILE A 99 15.33 4.11 1.47
C ILE A 99 15.18 5.42 0.72
N THR A 100 14.12 5.51 -0.08
CA THR A 100 13.75 6.76 -0.75
C THR A 100 12.76 7.51 0.13
N ALA A 101 13.17 8.69 0.59
CA ALA A 101 12.28 9.62 1.28
C ALA A 101 11.15 10.07 0.34
N SER A 102 9.94 10.18 0.85
CA SER A 102 8.87 10.85 0.10
C SER A 102 9.21 12.34 0.01
N PRO A 103 9.06 12.97 -1.17
CA PRO A 103 9.29 14.41 -1.30
C PRO A 103 8.21 15.23 -0.56
N GLN A 104 7.14 14.58 -0.10
CA GLN A 104 6.00 15.22 0.54
C GLN A 104 5.52 14.38 1.74
N GLU A 105 5.74 14.89 2.95
CA GLU A 105 5.37 14.21 4.20
C GLU A 105 3.86 14.27 4.52
N TRP A 106 3.16 15.27 3.97
CA TRP A 106 1.76 15.58 4.26
C TRP A 106 0.99 15.84 2.98
N GLY A 107 -0.29 15.53 2.95
CA GLY A 107 -1.13 15.76 1.77
C GLY A 107 -0.79 14.90 0.56
N TYR A 108 -0.09 13.77 0.76
CA TYR A 108 0.32 12.87 -0.31
C TYR A 108 -0.77 11.85 -0.70
N ARG A 109 -1.77 11.65 0.16
CA ARG A 109 -2.73 10.54 0.06
C ARG A 109 -3.93 10.92 -0.82
N SER A 110 -3.89 10.46 -2.07
CA SER A 110 -4.91 10.70 -3.10
C SER A 110 -6.11 9.75 -3.03
N ARG A 111 -6.10 8.80 -2.09
CA ARG A 111 -7.18 7.83 -1.88
C ARG A 111 -7.43 7.55 -0.40
N ALA A 112 -8.70 7.53 -0.01
CA ALA A 112 -9.15 7.14 1.33
C ALA A 112 -10.45 6.33 1.26
N GLU A 113 -10.68 5.53 2.30
CA GLU A 113 -11.96 4.85 2.55
C GLU A 113 -12.45 5.30 3.93
N PHE A 114 -13.58 5.99 3.94
CA PHE A 114 -14.19 6.60 5.12
C PHE A 114 -15.33 5.73 5.61
N GLN A 115 -15.38 5.56 6.92
CA GLN A 115 -16.41 4.81 7.63
C GLN A 115 -17.49 5.76 8.14
N ILE A 116 -18.73 5.29 8.14
CA ILE A 116 -19.91 6.04 8.55
C ILE A 116 -20.64 5.29 9.65
N ASP A 117 -20.74 5.93 10.80
CA ASP A 117 -21.60 5.50 11.89
C ASP A 117 -22.92 6.27 11.83
N HIS A 118 -24.01 5.56 11.51
CA HIS A 118 -25.35 6.15 11.45
C HIS A 118 -25.98 6.36 12.83
N GLU A 119 -25.47 5.72 13.89
CA GLU A 119 -25.98 5.87 15.25
C GLU A 119 -25.40 7.13 15.89
N THR A 120 -24.10 7.33 15.79
CA THR A 120 -23.41 8.49 16.37
C THR A 120 -23.36 9.69 15.41
N GLY A 121 -23.50 9.44 14.10
CA GLY A 121 -23.28 10.45 13.05
C GLY A 121 -21.82 10.64 12.66
N ALA A 122 -20.89 9.90 13.26
CA ALA A 122 -19.47 10.02 13.00
C ALA A 122 -19.09 9.61 11.57
N VAL A 123 -18.18 10.38 10.97
CA VAL A 123 -17.58 10.10 9.67
C VAL A 123 -16.06 10.20 9.80
N GLY A 124 -15.35 9.13 9.47
CA GLY A 124 -13.89 9.10 9.57
C GLY A 124 -13.32 7.71 9.41
N TYR A 125 -12.51 7.27 10.37
CA TYR A 125 -11.82 5.97 10.32
C TYR A 125 -12.15 5.12 11.54
N PHE A 126 -11.90 3.82 11.44
CA PHE A 126 -11.98 2.96 12.61
C PHE A 126 -10.87 3.28 13.61
N ALA A 127 -11.22 3.24 14.90
CA ALA A 127 -10.26 3.23 15.98
C ALA A 127 -9.39 1.95 15.92
N PRO A 128 -8.13 1.99 16.40
CA PRO A 128 -7.25 0.83 16.39
C PRO A 128 -7.90 -0.42 17.01
N ASN A 129 -7.83 -1.54 16.30
CA ASN A 129 -8.38 -2.84 16.72
C ASN A 129 -9.88 -2.81 17.11
N SER A 130 -10.68 -1.94 16.49
CA SER A 130 -12.10 -1.77 16.79
C SER A 130 -12.91 -1.48 15.51
N HIS A 131 -14.24 -1.61 15.60
CA HIS A 131 -15.18 -1.12 14.59
C HIS A 131 -15.83 0.22 14.99
N ARG A 132 -15.37 0.84 16.09
CA ARG A 132 -15.80 2.17 16.50
C ARG A 132 -15.27 3.20 15.50
N VAL A 133 -16.15 4.00 14.92
CA VAL A 133 -15.77 5.09 14.03
C VAL A 133 -15.31 6.29 14.87
N VAL A 134 -14.14 6.81 14.55
CA VAL A 134 -13.60 8.07 15.06
C VAL A 134 -14.03 9.16 14.09
N ASP A 135 -14.69 10.18 14.62
CA ASP A 135 -15.11 11.32 13.83
C ASP A 135 -13.90 12.15 13.44
N VAL A 136 -13.64 12.29 12.13
CA VAL A 136 -12.46 12.98 11.60
C VAL A 136 -12.93 14.13 10.72
N ALA A 137 -12.67 15.36 11.19
CA ALA A 137 -12.93 16.56 10.42
C ALA A 137 -11.83 16.81 9.36
N GLU A 138 -10.57 16.64 9.76
CA GLU A 138 -9.41 16.87 8.91
C GLU A 138 -8.36 15.79 9.08
N SER A 139 -7.63 15.51 8.01
CA SER A 139 -6.50 14.58 8.04
C SER A 139 -5.33 15.15 7.23
N PRO A 140 -4.17 15.42 7.85
CA PRO A 140 -3.07 16.11 7.20
C PRO A 140 -2.36 15.28 6.13
N VAL A 141 -2.66 13.98 6.02
CA VAL A 141 -2.10 13.13 4.96
C VAL A 141 -2.93 13.17 3.68
N LEU A 142 -4.19 13.59 3.74
CA LEU A 142 -5.08 13.67 2.56
C LEU A 142 -4.69 14.83 1.65
N THR A 143 -4.73 14.61 0.34
CA THR A 143 -4.66 15.74 -0.60
C THR A 143 -5.83 16.70 -0.35
N ALA A 144 -5.71 17.95 -0.78
CA ALA A 144 -6.76 18.95 -0.62
C ALA A 144 -8.10 18.49 -1.22
N GLU A 145 -8.06 17.80 -2.36
CA GLU A 145 -9.24 17.26 -3.04
C GLU A 145 -9.91 16.15 -2.22
N VAL A 146 -9.13 15.22 -1.66
CA VAL A 146 -9.69 14.14 -0.83
C VAL A 146 -10.21 14.67 0.51
N GLN A 147 -9.55 15.68 1.07
CA GLN A 147 -10.05 16.40 2.24
C GLN A 147 -11.38 17.11 1.93
N ALA A 148 -11.53 17.73 0.76
CA ALA A 148 -12.80 18.32 0.33
C ALA A 148 -13.90 17.26 0.20
N LEU A 149 -13.59 16.07 -0.32
CA LEU A 149 -14.54 14.95 -0.39
C LEU A 149 -14.96 14.45 1.01
N LEU A 150 -14.04 14.41 1.97
CA LEU A 150 -14.37 14.10 3.36
C LEU A 150 -15.36 15.14 3.93
N THR A 151 -15.08 16.43 3.72
CA THR A 151 -15.99 17.51 4.13
C THR A 151 -17.36 17.36 3.50
N THR A 152 -17.44 17.10 2.19
CA THR A 152 -18.72 16.84 1.51
C THR A 152 -19.46 15.65 2.12
N LEU A 153 -18.77 14.54 2.40
CA LEU A 153 -19.41 13.37 3.00
C LEU A 153 -19.98 13.66 4.40
N ARG A 154 -19.26 14.48 5.19
CA ARG A 154 -19.71 14.92 6.51
C ARG A 154 -20.97 15.79 6.40
N ASP A 155 -20.97 16.74 5.47
CA ASP A 155 -22.11 17.63 5.23
C ASP A 155 -23.33 16.84 4.74
N ASP A 156 -23.13 15.91 3.80
CA ASP A 156 -24.18 15.00 3.32
C ASP A 156 -24.73 14.13 4.44
N LYS A 157 -23.86 13.64 5.34
CA LYS A 157 -24.29 12.85 6.51
C LYS A 157 -25.12 13.70 7.47
N ALA A 158 -24.71 14.94 7.74
CA ALA A 158 -25.43 15.87 8.60
C ALA A 158 -26.79 16.28 8.00
N ALA A 159 -26.86 16.41 6.68
CA ALA A 159 -28.09 16.70 5.93
C ALA A 159 -28.98 15.46 5.68
N ASN A 160 -28.60 14.28 6.18
CA ASN A 160 -29.30 13.00 5.96
C ASN A 160 -29.43 12.59 4.47
N LEU A 161 -28.46 12.97 3.65
CA LEU A 161 -28.38 12.62 2.22
C LEU A 161 -27.66 11.28 1.97
N VAL A 162 -26.89 10.79 2.95
CA VAL A 162 -26.21 9.49 2.87
C VAL A 162 -27.22 8.34 3.04
N PRO A 163 -27.28 7.37 2.10
CA PRO A 163 -28.14 6.20 2.25
C PRO A 163 -27.81 5.38 3.51
N LYS A 164 -28.82 4.96 4.27
CA LYS A 164 -28.64 4.19 5.52
C LYS A 164 -27.86 2.87 5.35
N ALA A 165 -27.93 2.28 4.16
CA ALA A 165 -27.21 1.05 3.83
C ALA A 165 -25.72 1.28 3.56
N ALA A 166 -25.32 2.50 3.21
CA ALA A 166 -23.92 2.84 2.96
C ALA A 166 -23.21 3.10 4.29
N ARG A 167 -22.27 2.21 4.63
CA ARG A 167 -21.44 2.29 5.85
C ARG A 167 -20.00 2.71 5.57
N GLU A 168 -19.62 2.68 4.30
CA GLU A 168 -18.27 2.96 3.86
C GLU A 168 -18.32 3.66 2.50
N TYR A 169 -17.51 4.70 2.36
CA TYR A 169 -17.34 5.46 1.13
C TYR A 169 -15.87 5.47 0.74
N ARG A 170 -15.59 5.32 -0.54
CA ARG A 170 -14.28 5.59 -1.09
C ARG A 170 -14.21 6.99 -1.66
N ALA A 171 -13.10 7.65 -1.39
CA ALA A 171 -12.72 8.93 -1.96
C ALA A 171 -11.42 8.75 -2.75
N VAL A 172 -11.42 9.11 -4.02
CA VAL A 172 -10.26 9.02 -4.91
C VAL A 172 -10.14 10.32 -5.68
N SER A 173 -9.01 11.00 -5.57
CA SER A 173 -8.70 12.13 -6.46
C SER A 173 -7.99 11.64 -7.72
N GLY A 174 -8.21 12.34 -8.82
CA GLY A 174 -7.53 12.20 -10.12
C GLY A 174 -7.20 13.58 -10.68
N ASP A 175 -6.48 13.63 -11.80
CA ASP A 175 -6.11 14.90 -12.44
C ASP A 175 -7.31 15.56 -13.16
N ALA A 176 -8.27 14.74 -13.60
CA ALA A 176 -9.48 15.19 -14.30
C ALA A 176 -10.74 15.19 -13.41
N GLY A 177 -10.56 15.16 -12.09
CA GLY A 177 -11.66 15.18 -11.13
C GLY A 177 -11.51 14.14 -10.02
N SER A 178 -12.46 14.15 -9.08
CA SER A 178 -12.45 13.27 -7.92
C SER A 178 -13.76 12.48 -7.80
N VAL A 179 -13.68 11.30 -7.21
CA VAL A 179 -14.79 10.37 -7.01
C VAL A 179 -15.00 10.16 -5.51
N LEU A 180 -16.25 10.32 -5.08
CA LEU A 180 -16.77 9.95 -3.76
C LEU A 180 -17.99 9.05 -3.96
N GLU A 181 -17.90 7.78 -3.55
CA GLU A 181 -19.01 6.83 -3.74
C GLU A 181 -19.01 5.73 -2.67
N PRO A 182 -20.18 5.14 -2.35
CA PRO A 182 -20.25 3.95 -1.51
C PRO A 182 -19.39 2.81 -2.07
N THR A 183 -18.72 2.05 -1.21
CA THR A 183 -17.85 0.94 -1.66
C THR A 183 -18.62 -0.24 -2.26
N ASN A 184 -19.92 -0.34 -2.00
CA ASN A 184 -20.84 -1.32 -2.58
C ASN A 184 -21.52 -0.84 -3.88
N THR A 185 -21.05 0.24 -4.48
CA THR A 185 -21.55 0.73 -5.77
C THR A 185 -21.33 -0.32 -6.86
N ALA A 186 -22.38 -0.65 -7.63
CA ALA A 186 -22.34 -1.70 -8.66
C ALA A 186 -21.41 -1.39 -9.84
N LYS A 187 -21.26 -0.11 -10.20
CA LYS A 187 -20.34 0.35 -11.25
C LYS A 187 -19.59 1.58 -10.76
N SER A 188 -18.33 1.37 -10.42
CA SER A 188 -17.46 2.42 -9.91
C SER A 188 -17.13 3.46 -10.98
N ARG A 189 -17.08 4.73 -10.58
CA ARG A 189 -16.72 5.83 -11.49
C ARG A 189 -15.24 5.80 -11.85
N LEU A 190 -14.91 6.37 -13.01
CA LEU A 190 -13.55 6.37 -13.54
C LEU A 190 -12.76 7.56 -13.04
N VAL A 191 -11.49 7.32 -12.79
CA VAL A 191 -10.47 8.27 -12.37
C VAL A 191 -9.34 8.23 -13.39
N MET A 192 -8.73 9.39 -13.66
CA MET A 192 -7.57 9.50 -14.54
C MET A 192 -6.40 10.11 -13.77
N ARG A 193 -5.21 9.54 -13.94
CA ARG A 193 -3.98 10.00 -13.29
C ARG A 193 -2.79 9.89 -14.23
N GLN A 194 -2.08 10.98 -14.39
CA GLN A 194 -0.82 11.09 -15.09
C GLN A 194 0.31 10.62 -14.17
N ILE A 195 1.10 9.65 -14.64
CA ILE A 195 2.33 9.21 -13.98
C ILE A 195 3.44 9.25 -15.02
N GLY A 196 4.40 10.15 -14.85
CA GLY A 196 5.38 10.44 -15.90
C GLY A 196 4.68 10.90 -17.18
N GLU A 197 4.94 10.20 -18.28
CA GLU A 197 4.35 10.50 -19.60
C GLU A 197 3.03 9.75 -19.86
N ASP A 198 2.64 8.82 -19.00
CA ASP A 198 1.47 7.97 -19.18
C ASP A 198 0.24 8.45 -18.42
N LEU A 199 -0.90 8.45 -19.12
CA LEU A 199 -2.22 8.66 -18.51
C LEU A 199 -2.84 7.32 -18.15
N PHE A 200 -3.04 7.07 -16.86
CA PHE A 200 -3.72 5.89 -16.35
C PHE A 200 -5.19 6.21 -16.07
N ARG A 201 -6.08 5.48 -16.74
CA ARG A 201 -7.51 5.41 -16.49
C ARG A 201 -7.79 4.18 -15.63
N PHE A 202 -8.61 4.32 -14.60
CA PHE A 202 -9.01 3.22 -13.74
C PHE A 202 -10.34 3.50 -13.03
N ALA A 203 -11.05 2.46 -12.62
CA ALA A 203 -12.21 2.63 -11.77
C ALA A 203 -11.79 2.97 -10.33
N ALA A 204 -12.56 3.79 -9.63
CA ALA A 204 -12.27 4.14 -8.24
C ALA A 204 -12.25 2.91 -7.31
N GLU A 205 -12.84 1.78 -7.69
CA GLU A 205 -12.69 0.50 -6.99
C GLU A 205 -11.32 -0.16 -7.18
N SER A 206 -10.70 0.03 -8.34
CA SER A 206 -9.42 -0.59 -8.68
C SER A 206 -8.31 0.02 -7.83
N PHE A 207 -7.35 -0.83 -7.43
CA PHE A 207 -6.18 -0.37 -6.72
C PHE A 207 -5.32 0.55 -7.61
N PHE A 208 -4.84 1.63 -7.00
CA PHE A 208 -3.83 2.53 -7.55
C PHE A 208 -3.01 3.09 -6.40
N GLN A 209 -1.77 3.49 -6.67
CA GLN A 209 -0.85 4.00 -5.64
C GLN A 209 -1.46 5.24 -4.95
N ALA A 210 -1.62 5.15 -3.63
CA ALA A 210 -2.24 6.24 -2.85
C ALA A 210 -1.28 7.41 -2.58
N ASN A 211 0.03 7.16 -2.57
CA ASN A 211 1.06 8.19 -2.44
C ASN A 211 1.64 8.49 -3.83
N ILE A 212 1.02 9.41 -4.55
CA ILE A 212 1.46 9.78 -5.91
C ILE A 212 2.90 10.34 -5.92
N PRO A 213 3.33 11.20 -4.98
CA PRO A 213 4.68 11.75 -4.99
C PRO A 213 5.81 10.70 -4.95
N VAL A 214 5.58 9.51 -4.38
CA VAL A 214 6.59 8.43 -4.34
C VAL A 214 6.48 7.45 -5.52
N THR A 215 5.34 7.41 -6.23
CA THR A 215 5.11 6.46 -7.33
C THR A 215 6.18 6.51 -8.41
N GLY A 216 6.66 7.72 -8.75
CA GLY A 216 7.74 7.90 -9.72
C GLY A 216 9.03 7.18 -9.29
N ALA A 217 9.46 7.35 -8.04
CA ALA A 217 10.65 6.70 -7.52
C ALA A 217 10.52 5.16 -7.48
N VAL A 218 9.31 4.63 -7.21
CA VAL A 218 9.06 3.18 -7.26
C VAL A 218 9.19 2.68 -8.70
N LEU A 219 8.61 3.39 -9.67
CA LEU A 219 8.75 3.08 -11.09
C LEU A 219 10.21 3.12 -11.54
N ASP A 220 10.95 4.16 -11.15
CA ASP A 220 12.37 4.31 -11.49
C ASP A 220 13.18 3.12 -10.98
N ARG A 221 12.92 2.66 -9.75
CA ARG A 221 13.64 1.50 -9.20
C ARG A 221 13.33 0.20 -9.94
N VAL A 222 12.08 -0.03 -10.33
CA VAL A 222 11.70 -1.19 -11.17
C VAL A 222 12.33 -1.07 -12.56
N ASN A 223 12.40 0.14 -13.11
CA ASN A 223 13.01 0.43 -14.41
C ASN A 223 14.50 0.16 -14.42
N GLU A 224 15.23 0.51 -13.37
CA GLU A 224 16.66 0.18 -13.23
C GLU A 224 16.90 -1.34 -13.27
N ILE A 225 16.07 -2.12 -12.57
CA ILE A 225 16.14 -3.59 -12.60
C ILE A 225 15.78 -4.11 -14.01
N ALA A 226 14.75 -3.53 -14.63
CA ALA A 226 14.34 -3.87 -15.99
C ALA A 226 15.43 -3.59 -17.03
N ASP A 227 16.17 -2.50 -16.90
CA ASP A 227 17.24 -2.11 -17.83
C ASP A 227 18.44 -3.07 -17.74
N VAL A 228 18.72 -3.63 -16.55
CA VAL A 228 19.70 -4.71 -16.36
C VAL A 228 19.15 -6.05 -16.90
N ALA A 229 17.87 -6.33 -16.68
CA ALA A 229 17.25 -7.60 -17.03
C ALA A 229 16.89 -7.75 -18.52
N ARG A 230 16.81 -6.63 -19.27
CA ARG A 230 16.34 -6.60 -20.66
C ARG A 230 17.10 -7.59 -21.55
N HIS A 231 16.35 -8.26 -22.42
CA HIS A 231 16.90 -9.22 -23.38
C HIS A 231 16.06 -9.20 -24.66
N SER A 232 16.68 -9.39 -25.83
CA SER A 232 16.04 -9.23 -27.15
C SER A 232 14.91 -10.23 -27.44
N ASP A 233 14.90 -11.39 -26.79
CA ASP A 233 13.83 -12.39 -26.79
C ASP A 233 13.18 -12.58 -25.41
N GLY A 234 13.46 -11.66 -24.48
CA GLY A 234 13.04 -11.74 -23.08
C GLY A 234 11.59 -11.32 -22.86
N ILE A 235 10.92 -11.99 -21.93
CA ILE A 235 9.57 -11.67 -21.49
C ILE A 235 9.65 -11.07 -20.09
N ALA A 236 8.97 -9.94 -19.88
CA ALA A 236 8.67 -9.46 -18.54
C ALA A 236 7.29 -9.93 -18.09
N LEU A 237 7.20 -10.38 -16.85
CA LEU A 237 5.94 -10.69 -16.18
C LEU A 237 5.65 -9.59 -15.17
N ASP A 238 4.44 -9.06 -15.15
CA ASP A 238 3.92 -8.17 -14.12
C ASP A 238 2.79 -8.90 -13.40
N LEU A 239 3.10 -9.45 -12.22
CA LEU A 239 2.18 -10.26 -11.45
C LEU A 239 1.51 -9.38 -10.39
N TYR A 240 0.18 -9.48 -10.30
CA TYR A 240 -0.67 -8.54 -9.57
C TYR A 240 -0.64 -7.14 -10.19
N CYS A 241 -0.68 -7.08 -11.52
CA CYS A 241 -0.40 -5.86 -12.27
C CYS A 241 -1.41 -4.73 -12.06
N GLY A 242 -2.57 -5.02 -11.45
CA GLY A 242 -3.66 -4.06 -11.29
C GLY A 242 -4.04 -3.46 -12.63
N VAL A 243 -3.94 -2.12 -12.73
CA VAL A 243 -4.28 -1.35 -13.93
C VAL A 243 -3.08 -1.12 -14.87
N GLY A 244 -1.99 -1.86 -14.67
CA GLY A 244 -0.85 -1.92 -15.57
C GLY A 244 0.25 -0.89 -15.31
N LEU A 245 0.37 -0.36 -14.08
CA LEU A 245 1.35 0.67 -13.73
C LEU A 245 2.78 0.27 -14.15
N PHE A 246 3.24 -0.92 -13.73
CA PHE A 246 4.54 -1.43 -14.13
C PHE A 246 4.52 -1.99 -15.56
N THR A 247 3.45 -2.69 -15.95
CA THR A 247 3.30 -3.29 -17.28
C THR A 247 3.56 -2.30 -18.41
N VAL A 248 2.97 -1.10 -18.34
CA VAL A 248 3.15 -0.06 -19.36
C VAL A 248 4.62 0.38 -19.45
N SER A 249 5.30 0.57 -18.32
CA SER A 249 6.73 0.91 -18.31
C SER A 249 7.62 -0.23 -18.82
N LEU A 250 7.31 -1.47 -18.45
CA LEU A 250 8.03 -2.66 -18.89
C LEU A 250 7.89 -2.87 -20.41
N ALA A 251 6.73 -2.57 -20.98
CA ALA A 251 6.48 -2.73 -22.41
C ALA A 251 7.34 -1.82 -23.29
N ARG A 252 7.93 -0.76 -22.75
CA ARG A 252 8.95 0.04 -23.47
C ARG A 252 10.33 -0.62 -23.53
N ARG A 253 10.59 -1.63 -22.69
CA ARG A 253 11.92 -2.25 -22.48
C ARG A 253 12.01 -3.68 -22.96
N PHE A 254 10.89 -4.40 -22.97
CA PHE A 254 10.84 -5.81 -23.35
C PHE A 254 10.05 -6.01 -24.65
N PRO A 255 10.45 -6.96 -25.51
CA PRO A 255 9.70 -7.27 -26.73
C PRO A 255 8.32 -7.86 -26.43
N ARG A 256 8.12 -8.44 -25.23
CA ARG A 256 6.85 -9.02 -24.79
C ARG A 256 6.67 -8.82 -23.28
N VAL A 257 5.47 -8.43 -22.87
CA VAL A 257 5.10 -8.30 -21.45
C VAL A 257 3.80 -9.05 -21.18
N VAL A 258 3.69 -9.70 -20.03
CA VAL A 258 2.44 -10.33 -19.59
C VAL A 258 2.04 -9.77 -18.23
N GLY A 259 0.91 -9.08 -18.16
CA GLY A 259 0.26 -8.66 -16.92
C GLY A 259 -0.76 -9.69 -16.45
N VAL A 260 -0.76 -10.02 -15.15
CA VAL A 260 -1.72 -10.95 -14.55
C VAL A 260 -2.42 -10.28 -13.38
N GLU A 261 -3.75 -10.23 -13.44
CA GLU A 261 -4.60 -9.57 -12.44
C GLU A 261 -5.89 -10.37 -12.23
N SER A 262 -6.36 -10.47 -10.99
CA SER A 262 -7.58 -11.18 -10.64
C SER A 262 -8.87 -10.45 -11.02
N MET A 263 -8.85 -9.12 -11.00
CA MET A 263 -10.01 -8.27 -11.22
C MET A 263 -10.19 -7.92 -12.69
N LEU A 264 -11.33 -8.32 -13.26
CA LEU A 264 -11.67 -8.07 -14.67
C LEU A 264 -11.68 -6.58 -15.03
N SER A 265 -12.24 -5.71 -14.16
CA SER A 265 -12.27 -4.27 -14.42
C SER A 265 -10.86 -3.69 -14.44
N ALA A 266 -9.96 -4.11 -13.55
CA ALA A 266 -8.57 -3.69 -13.54
C ALA A 266 -7.82 -4.14 -14.80
N THR A 267 -8.00 -5.40 -15.23
CA THR A 267 -7.39 -5.92 -16.48
C THR A 267 -7.82 -5.12 -17.71
N LYS A 268 -9.13 -4.81 -17.84
CA LYS A 268 -9.63 -4.00 -18.96
C LYS A 268 -9.02 -2.61 -18.99
N HIS A 269 -8.90 -1.96 -17.83
CA HIS A 269 -8.21 -0.68 -17.73
C HIS A 269 -6.72 -0.81 -18.05
N ALA A 270 -6.06 -1.91 -17.68
CA ALA A 270 -4.67 -2.16 -18.03
C ALA A 270 -4.47 -2.24 -19.55
N GLU A 271 -5.37 -2.93 -20.26
CA GLU A 271 -5.41 -2.97 -21.73
C GLU A 271 -5.62 -1.57 -22.32
N GLU A 272 -6.63 -0.83 -21.87
CA GLU A 272 -6.91 0.54 -22.32
C GLU A 272 -5.74 1.51 -22.08
N ASN A 273 -5.07 1.41 -20.92
CA ASN A 273 -3.91 2.23 -20.56
C ASN A 273 -2.72 1.92 -21.47
N MET A 274 -2.50 0.64 -21.76
CA MET A 274 -1.44 0.22 -22.67
C MET A 274 -1.69 0.69 -24.10
N GLU A 275 -2.93 0.61 -24.59
CA GLU A 275 -3.32 1.13 -25.89
C GLU A 275 -3.17 2.65 -25.98
N THR A 276 -3.55 3.37 -24.92
CA THR A 276 -3.40 4.84 -24.80
C THR A 276 -1.93 5.25 -24.84
N ALA A 277 -1.04 4.46 -24.24
CA ALA A 277 0.41 4.65 -24.33
C ALA A 277 1.00 4.27 -25.70
N GLY A 278 0.20 3.78 -26.65
CA GLY A 278 0.63 3.38 -27.99
C GLY A 278 1.39 2.05 -28.05
N LEU A 279 1.29 1.24 -26.99
CA LEU A 279 2.04 -0.02 -26.86
C LEU A 279 1.14 -1.21 -27.24
N ARG A 280 1.71 -2.20 -27.93
CA ARG A 280 0.96 -3.36 -28.47
C ARG A 280 1.57 -4.72 -28.12
N ASN A 281 2.68 -4.71 -27.41
CA ASN A 281 3.50 -5.88 -27.09
C ASN A 281 3.19 -6.47 -25.70
N GLY A 282 2.08 -6.06 -25.08
CA GLY A 282 1.62 -6.59 -23.80
C GLY A 282 0.38 -7.44 -23.97
N ARG A 283 0.27 -8.43 -23.10
CA ARG A 283 -0.90 -9.30 -22.98
C ARG A 283 -1.34 -9.28 -21.53
N PHE A 284 -2.63 -9.08 -21.30
CA PHE A 284 -3.20 -9.18 -19.96
C PHE A 284 -3.98 -10.48 -19.79
N VAL A 285 -3.98 -11.00 -18.56
CA VAL A 285 -4.71 -12.22 -18.20
C VAL A 285 -5.50 -11.95 -16.93
N THR A 286 -6.83 -12.10 -17.02
CA THR A 286 -7.71 -12.04 -15.85
C THR A 286 -7.76 -13.38 -15.14
N ALA A 287 -6.97 -13.53 -14.08
CA ALA A 287 -6.96 -14.71 -13.21
C ALA A 287 -6.27 -14.39 -11.87
N PRO A 288 -6.61 -15.10 -10.77
CA PRO A 288 -5.75 -15.11 -9.59
C PRO A 288 -4.32 -15.51 -9.99
N VAL A 289 -3.33 -14.73 -9.55
CA VAL A 289 -1.92 -14.95 -9.91
C VAL A 289 -1.46 -16.33 -9.47
N GLU A 290 -1.89 -16.77 -8.29
CA GLU A 290 -1.59 -18.07 -7.71
C GLU A 290 -2.07 -19.21 -8.62
N HIS A 291 -3.30 -19.10 -9.14
CA HIS A 291 -3.82 -20.07 -10.11
C HIS A 291 -3.03 -19.99 -11.42
N TRP A 292 -2.83 -18.78 -11.93
CA TRP A 292 -2.18 -18.60 -13.22
C TRP A 292 -0.75 -19.14 -13.20
N ILE A 293 0.02 -18.88 -12.16
CA ILE A 293 1.42 -19.35 -12.09
C ILE A 293 1.52 -20.86 -11.82
N ALA A 294 0.48 -21.46 -11.24
CA ALA A 294 0.44 -22.89 -10.96
C ALA A 294 0.30 -23.77 -12.20
N GLY A 295 -0.32 -23.25 -13.26
CA GLY A 295 -0.55 -23.96 -14.51
C GLY A 295 0.72 -24.23 -15.32
N ASP A 296 0.65 -25.17 -16.27
CA ASP A 296 1.73 -25.37 -17.24
C ASP A 296 1.82 -24.14 -18.16
N ARG A 297 3.02 -23.56 -18.20
CA ARG A 297 3.34 -22.40 -19.03
C ARG A 297 4.30 -22.77 -20.15
N SER A 298 4.67 -24.04 -20.31
CA SER A 298 5.65 -24.46 -21.29
C SER A 298 5.08 -24.46 -22.73
N PRO A 299 5.83 -23.93 -23.72
CA PRO A 299 6.95 -23.02 -23.57
C PRO A 299 6.46 -21.57 -23.39
N ILE A 300 6.82 -20.92 -22.28
CA ILE A 300 6.48 -19.50 -22.06
C ILE A 300 7.45 -18.60 -22.82
N GLY A 301 8.70 -19.05 -22.97
CA GLY A 301 9.84 -18.28 -23.47
C GLY A 301 10.82 -17.95 -22.34
N ARG A 302 11.83 -17.12 -22.63
CA ARG A 302 12.79 -16.64 -21.61
C ARG A 302 12.11 -15.60 -20.73
N VAL A 303 11.84 -15.94 -19.47
CA VAL A 303 11.40 -14.94 -18.48
C VAL A 303 12.61 -14.14 -18.02
N ALA A 304 12.74 -12.92 -18.54
CA ALA A 304 13.87 -12.04 -18.26
C ALA A 304 13.69 -11.30 -16.93
N LEU A 305 12.45 -10.88 -16.63
CA LEU A 305 12.08 -10.21 -15.39
C LEU A 305 10.70 -10.70 -14.93
N ALA A 306 10.52 -10.91 -13.63
CA ALA A 306 9.21 -10.97 -13.00
C ALA A 306 9.10 -9.86 -11.95
N VAL A 307 8.17 -8.92 -12.16
CA VAL A 307 7.75 -7.94 -11.16
C VAL A 307 6.61 -8.56 -10.34
N PHE A 308 6.66 -8.35 -9.03
CA PHE A 308 5.84 -9.09 -8.08
C PHE A 308 5.37 -8.19 -6.93
N ASP A 309 4.13 -7.67 -7.02
CA ASP A 309 3.54 -6.75 -6.01
C ASP A 309 2.30 -7.39 -5.34
N PRO A 310 2.48 -8.43 -4.49
CA PRO A 310 1.36 -9.15 -3.90
C PRO A 310 0.61 -8.33 -2.83
N PRO A 311 -0.62 -8.72 -2.47
CA PRO A 311 -1.34 -8.11 -1.36
C PRO A 311 -0.63 -8.32 -0.02
N ARG A 312 -1.13 -7.67 1.05
CA ARG A 312 -0.54 -7.70 2.41
C ARG A 312 -0.30 -9.09 2.98
N THR A 313 -1.06 -10.10 2.57
CA THR A 313 -0.87 -11.50 2.98
C THR A 313 0.44 -12.11 2.43
N GLY A 314 1.07 -11.45 1.47
CA GLY A 314 2.12 -12.00 0.63
C GLY A 314 1.55 -13.02 -0.37
N ALA A 315 2.43 -13.56 -1.21
CA ALA A 315 2.04 -14.51 -2.25
C ALA A 315 1.96 -15.98 -1.79
N GLY A 316 2.49 -16.30 -0.60
CA GLY A 316 2.55 -17.67 -0.10
C GLY A 316 3.65 -18.53 -0.74
N LYS A 317 4.04 -19.59 -0.02
CA LYS A 317 5.18 -20.45 -0.37
C LYS A 317 5.01 -21.15 -1.73
N GLU A 318 3.81 -21.66 -2.02
CA GLU A 318 3.53 -22.41 -3.24
C GLU A 318 3.67 -21.53 -4.49
N THR A 319 3.12 -20.32 -4.45
CA THR A 319 3.24 -19.32 -5.54
C THR A 319 4.69 -18.99 -5.84
N ILE A 320 5.53 -18.80 -4.83
CA ILE A 320 6.97 -18.58 -5.01
C ILE A 320 7.64 -19.81 -5.66
N GLN A 321 7.30 -21.03 -5.24
CA GLN A 321 7.84 -22.25 -5.86
C GLN A 321 7.42 -22.38 -7.33
N HIS A 322 6.22 -21.95 -7.69
CA HIS A 322 5.75 -21.90 -9.07
C HIS A 322 6.48 -20.82 -9.87
N LEU A 323 6.70 -19.63 -9.31
CA LEU A 323 7.51 -18.58 -9.93
C LEU A 323 8.92 -19.08 -10.26
N LEU A 324 9.58 -19.78 -9.34
CA LEU A 324 10.93 -20.30 -9.55
C LEU A 324 11.00 -21.36 -10.67
N ARG A 325 9.90 -22.08 -10.96
CA ARG A 325 9.84 -23.02 -12.10
C ARG A 325 9.88 -22.31 -13.45
N LEU A 326 9.43 -21.05 -13.51
CA LEU A 326 9.56 -20.21 -14.69
C LEU A 326 11.01 -19.74 -14.93
N LYS A 327 11.90 -19.95 -13.95
CA LYS A 327 13.32 -19.58 -13.98
C LYS A 327 13.54 -18.13 -14.43
N PRO A 328 12.89 -17.14 -13.80
CA PRO A 328 13.12 -15.75 -14.13
C PRO A 328 14.61 -15.40 -13.92
N ALA A 329 15.20 -14.66 -14.86
CA ALA A 329 16.59 -14.21 -14.70
C ALA A 329 16.72 -13.16 -13.58
N HIS A 330 15.69 -12.30 -13.42
CA HIS A 330 15.59 -11.31 -12.36
C HIS A 330 14.17 -11.29 -11.76
N VAL A 331 14.08 -10.92 -10.49
CA VAL A 331 12.82 -10.70 -9.78
C VAL A 331 12.88 -9.31 -9.12
N ALA A 332 11.83 -8.52 -9.30
CA ALA A 332 11.60 -7.27 -8.57
C ALA A 332 10.35 -7.45 -7.69
N ALA A 333 10.47 -7.20 -6.39
CA ALA A 333 9.43 -7.39 -5.39
C ALA A 333 9.57 -6.36 -4.26
#